data_AF-A0A1L9AWN4-F1
#
_entry.id   AF-A0A1L9AWN4-F1
#
_cell.length_a   1.000
_cell.length_b   1.000
_cell.length_c   1.000
_cell.angle_alpha   90.00
_cell.angle_beta   90.00
_cell.angle_gamma   90.00
#
_symmetry.space_group_name_H-M   'P 1'
#
loop_
_entity.id
_entity.type
_entity.pdbx_description
1 polymer ?
#
loop_
_entity_poly.entity_id
_entity_poly.type
_entity_poly.pdbx_seq_one_letter_code
_entity_poly.pdbx_strand_id
1 'polypeptide(L)'
;MEGTAFRSSSTPQQVKASSGKGPTIAIATAAATGTAAVLVSMSDTVQFKKLQEELDRVMEECVDLADRTIDSRRPKGEILDSVRCNEEVGRDANGKRVTRAMQLGNEKHQEASNCVKEKLSKLIEGQFSIEQRYRYDQSTGKLRRVSTEEEQRLIRQGRKHELKGTLKPDVVIHSGDPTQARLVYDFKFPCVNDKPPTWRVYEKGAHQDRNIRKCIWRTAWTCRSR
;
A
#
# COMPACT_ATOMS: atom_id res chain seq x y z
N MET A 1 -24.33 67.19 -29.10
CA MET A 1 -23.79 65.99 -28.42
C MET A 1 -23.41 66.44 -27.00
N GLU A 2 -24.37 66.84 -26.16
CA GLU A 2 -25.21 65.94 -25.31
C GLU A 2 -24.35 64.85 -24.66
N GLY A 3 -24.22 64.71 -23.34
CA GLY A 3 -24.82 65.42 -22.20
C GLY A 3 -24.26 64.84 -20.89
N THR A 4 -24.08 65.74 -19.92
CA THR A 4 -24.29 65.60 -18.46
C THR A 4 -23.97 64.31 -17.69
N ALA A 5 -23.18 64.54 -16.64
CA ALA A 5 -22.95 63.69 -15.47
C ALA A 5 -24.24 63.30 -14.71
N PHE A 6 -24.21 62.14 -14.05
CA PHE A 6 -25.06 61.87 -12.89
C PHE A 6 -24.33 60.98 -11.87
N ARG A 7 -24.12 61.53 -10.67
CA ARG A 7 -23.81 60.81 -9.42
C ARG A 7 -25.15 60.35 -8.84
N SER A 8 -25.28 59.10 -8.41
CA SER A 8 -26.20 58.81 -7.30
C SER A 8 -25.85 57.50 -6.58
N SER A 9 -25.82 57.65 -5.27
CA SER A 9 -25.71 56.66 -4.20
C SER A 9 -27.06 56.02 -3.89
N SER A 10 -27.10 54.70 -3.67
CA SER A 10 -28.12 54.05 -2.80
C SER A 10 -27.82 52.57 -2.54
N THR A 11 -27.37 52.33 -1.31
CA THR A 11 -27.86 51.37 -0.29
C THR A 11 -28.35 49.96 -0.72
N PRO A 12 -27.93 48.89 0.01
CA PRO A 12 -28.11 47.51 -0.40
C PRO A 12 -29.54 46.99 -0.16
N GLN A 13 -30.08 46.33 -1.18
CA GLN A 13 -31.37 45.67 -1.10
C GLN A 13 -31.18 44.27 -0.50
N GLN A 14 -31.55 44.10 0.77
CA GLN A 14 -31.85 42.79 1.32
C GLN A 14 -33.16 42.27 0.71
N VAL A 15 -33.14 41.02 0.23
CA VAL A 15 -34.35 40.25 -0.06
C VAL A 15 -34.32 38.92 0.69
N LYS A 16 -35.19 38.89 1.70
CA LYS A 16 -35.91 37.80 2.39
C LYS A 16 -35.53 36.35 2.07
N ALA A 17 -35.29 35.62 3.17
CA ALA A 17 -35.38 34.17 3.26
C ALA A 17 -36.75 33.68 2.74
N SER A 18 -36.72 32.71 1.85
CA SER A 18 -37.86 31.90 1.45
C SER A 18 -37.54 30.44 1.76
N SER A 19 -38.34 29.87 2.65
CA SER A 19 -38.38 28.46 3.00
C SER A 19 -38.86 27.65 1.80
N GLY A 20 -37.93 27.22 0.95
CA GLY A 20 -38.17 26.28 -0.14
C GLY A 20 -37.95 24.85 0.33
N LYS A 21 -39.04 24.09 0.43
CA LYS A 21 -39.06 22.63 0.65
C LYS A 21 -38.37 21.96 -0.54
N GLY A 22 -37.07 21.70 -0.43
CA GLY A 22 -36.30 20.97 -1.43
C GLY A 22 -36.78 19.52 -1.54
N PRO A 23 -36.70 18.90 -2.73
CA PRO A 23 -37.21 17.56 -2.95
C PRO A 23 -36.46 16.55 -2.07
N THR A 24 -37.22 15.77 -1.32
CA THR A 24 -36.77 14.55 -0.66
C THR A 24 -36.13 13.66 -1.71
N ILE A 25 -34.80 13.58 -1.72
CA ILE A 25 -34.11 12.56 -2.51
C ILE A 25 -34.52 11.22 -1.89
N ALA A 26 -35.36 10.49 -2.60
CA ALA A 26 -35.71 9.13 -2.26
C ALA A 26 -34.41 8.32 -2.22
N ILE A 27 -34.02 7.89 -1.01
CA ILE A 27 -33.00 6.86 -0.85
C ILE A 27 -33.64 5.58 -1.39
N ALA A 28 -33.31 5.22 -2.62
CA ALA A 28 -33.55 3.88 -3.10
C ALA A 28 -32.69 2.94 -2.25
N THR A 29 -33.28 2.36 -1.20
CA THR A 29 -32.71 1.20 -0.53
C THR A 29 -32.79 0.03 -1.50
N ALA A 30 -31.78 -0.09 -2.35
CA ALA A 30 -31.49 -1.37 -2.97
C ALA A 30 -31.11 -2.32 -1.82
N ALA A 31 -32.02 -3.25 -1.51
CA ALA A 31 -31.71 -4.37 -0.65
C ALA A 31 -30.68 -5.25 -1.39
N ALA A 32 -29.41 -4.90 -1.24
CA ALA A 32 -28.33 -5.82 -1.55
C ALA A 32 -28.22 -6.78 -0.36
N THR A 33 -28.58 -8.04 -0.56
CA THR A 33 -28.08 -9.15 0.27
C THR A 33 -26.59 -9.30 -0.01
N GLY A 34 -25.81 -8.38 0.54
CA GLY A 34 -24.36 -8.34 0.51
C GLY A 34 -23.95 -7.52 1.73
N THR A 35 -23.02 -8.03 2.53
CA THR A 35 -22.41 -7.27 3.63
C THR A 35 -22.00 -5.90 3.11
N ALA A 36 -22.62 -4.83 3.61
CA ALA A 36 -22.27 -3.47 3.22
C ALA A 36 -20.80 -3.23 3.59
N ALA A 37 -19.94 -3.11 2.57
CA ALA A 37 -18.56 -2.72 2.78
C ALA A 37 -18.56 -1.33 3.42
N VAL A 38 -18.01 -1.22 4.63
CA VAL A 38 -17.84 0.08 5.28
C VAL A 38 -16.74 0.81 4.53
N LEU A 39 -17.14 1.76 3.67
CA LEU A 39 -16.20 2.71 3.08
C LEU A 39 -15.69 3.62 4.20
N VAL A 40 -14.49 3.34 4.72
CA VAL A 40 -13.86 4.22 5.70
C VAL A 40 -13.41 5.50 4.99
N SER A 41 -13.83 6.65 5.52
CA SER A 41 -13.38 7.94 5.01
C SER A 41 -11.91 8.15 5.37
N MET A 42 -11.02 7.98 4.39
CA MET A 42 -9.58 8.21 4.53
C MET A 42 -9.18 9.71 4.50
N SER A 43 -10.16 10.61 4.38
CA SER A 43 -9.92 12.06 4.31
C SER A 43 -9.95 12.74 5.68
N ASP A 44 -10.60 12.13 6.67
CA ASP A 44 -10.62 12.65 8.04
C ASP A 44 -9.34 12.21 8.77
N THR A 45 -8.58 13.17 9.30
CA THR A 45 -7.26 12.88 9.89
C THR A 45 -7.33 12.06 11.18
N VAL A 46 -8.38 12.22 12.00
CA VAL A 46 -8.54 11.49 13.26
C VAL A 46 -8.97 10.06 12.97
N GLN A 47 -9.97 9.90 12.09
CA GLN A 47 -10.46 8.58 11.68
C GLN A 47 -9.39 7.81 10.91
N PHE A 48 -8.64 8.49 10.04
CA PHE A 48 -7.52 7.89 9.32
C PHE A 48 -6.41 7.46 10.25
N LYS A 49 -6.09 8.22 11.30
CA LYS A 49 -5.09 7.81 12.30
C LYS A 49 -5.53 6.56 13.06
N LYS A 50 -6.80 6.48 13.48
CA LYS A 50 -7.36 5.29 14.13
C LYS A 50 -7.36 4.08 13.18
N LEU A 51 -7.75 4.29 11.92
CA LEU A 51 -7.66 3.25 10.89
C LEU A 51 -6.21 2.80 10.68
N GLN A 52 -5.25 3.72 10.66
CA GLN A 52 -3.84 3.39 10.50
C GLN A 52 -3.32 2.50 11.63
N GLU A 53 -3.72 2.73 12.88
CA GLU A 53 -3.37 1.85 14.01
C GLU A 53 -3.95 0.44 13.82
N GLU A 54 -5.19 0.33 13.34
CA GLU A 54 -5.82 -0.96 13.03
C GLU A 54 -5.12 -1.67 11.85
N LEU A 55 -4.78 -0.93 10.80
CA LEU A 55 -4.03 -1.44 9.65
C LEU A 55 -2.66 -1.95 10.06
N ASP A 56 -1.93 -1.20 10.90
CA ASP A 56 -0.63 -1.62 11.42
C ASP A 56 -0.75 -2.95 12.20
N ARG A 57 -1.78 -3.06 13.04
CA ARG A 57 -2.04 -4.29 13.80
C ARG A 57 -2.34 -5.47 12.88
N VAL A 58 -3.12 -5.27 11.82
CA VAL A 58 -3.40 -6.31 10.81
C VAL A 58 -2.10 -6.79 10.13
N MET A 59 -1.24 -5.86 9.74
CA MET A 59 0.05 -6.20 9.12
C MET A 59 0.97 -6.95 10.08
N GLU A 60 1.08 -6.49 11.33
CA GLU A 60 1.87 -7.15 12.39
C GLU A 60 1.38 -8.59 12.61
N GLU A 61 0.08 -8.76 12.79
CA GLU A 61 -0.53 -10.07 13.02
C GLU A 61 -0.26 -11.03 11.86
N CYS A 62 -0.38 -10.56 10.61
CA CYS A 62 -0.13 -11.38 9.43
C CYS A 62 1.34 -11.74 9.23
N VAL A 63 2.26 -10.83 9.54
CA VAL A 63 3.71 -11.11 9.54
C VAL A 63 4.04 -12.16 10.60
N ASP A 64 3.52 -12.01 11.82
CA ASP A 64 3.75 -12.97 12.91
C ASP A 64 3.09 -14.33 12.66
N LEU A 65 1.93 -14.35 12.01
CA LEU A 65 1.30 -15.58 11.55
C LEU A 65 2.20 -16.26 10.50
N ALA A 66 2.66 -15.53 9.49
CA ALA A 66 3.53 -16.07 8.46
C ALA A 66 4.82 -16.67 9.01
N ASP A 67 5.48 -15.95 9.94
CA ASP A 67 6.65 -16.45 10.63
C ASP A 67 6.36 -17.78 11.34
N ARG A 68 5.33 -17.80 12.20
CA ARG A 68 4.96 -19.00 12.97
C ARG A 68 4.57 -20.16 12.07
N THR A 69 3.75 -19.91 11.06
CA THR A 69 3.27 -20.94 10.12
C THR A 69 4.43 -21.57 9.36
N ILE A 70 5.32 -20.77 8.76
CA ILE A 70 6.44 -21.30 7.98
C ILE A 70 7.50 -21.93 8.90
N ASP A 71 7.81 -21.32 10.05
CA ASP A 71 8.77 -21.88 10.99
C ASP A 71 8.29 -23.19 11.62
N SER A 72 6.98 -23.37 11.82
CA SER A 72 6.43 -24.64 12.34
C SER A 72 6.62 -25.85 11.41
N ARG A 73 6.83 -25.61 10.11
CA ARG A 73 7.08 -26.66 9.11
C ARG A 73 8.54 -27.14 9.12
N ARG A 74 9.42 -26.42 9.81
CA ARG A 74 10.84 -26.76 9.90
C ARG A 74 11.08 -27.88 10.92
N PRO A 75 12.12 -28.72 10.72
CA PRO A 75 12.50 -29.72 11.71
C PRO A 75 12.72 -29.08 13.09
N LYS A 76 12.16 -29.70 14.14
CA LYS A 76 12.34 -29.22 15.52
C LYS A 76 13.83 -29.13 15.86
N GLY A 77 14.24 -27.99 16.43
CA GLY A 77 15.65 -27.74 16.79
C GLY A 77 16.53 -27.27 15.63
N GLU A 78 15.99 -27.07 14.42
CA GLU A 78 16.75 -26.48 13.32
C GLU A 78 17.09 -25.00 13.62
N ILE A 79 18.37 -24.74 13.88
CA ILE A 79 18.94 -23.40 13.98
C ILE A 79 19.19 -22.87 12.56
N LEU A 80 18.67 -21.67 12.26
CA LEU A 80 18.97 -20.93 11.04
C LEU A 80 20.08 -19.93 11.34
N ASP A 81 21.33 -20.37 11.18
CA ASP A 81 22.49 -19.48 11.23
C ASP A 81 22.81 -18.88 9.85
N SER A 82 23.83 -18.03 9.78
CA SER A 82 24.24 -17.42 8.52
C SER A 82 24.68 -18.45 7.47
N VAL A 83 25.22 -19.61 7.86
CA VAL A 83 25.64 -20.65 6.91
C VAL A 83 24.41 -21.26 6.26
N ARG A 84 23.46 -21.75 7.07
CA ARG A 84 22.20 -22.36 6.61
C ARG A 84 21.35 -21.41 5.79
N CYS A 85 21.23 -20.16 6.21
CA CYS A 85 20.50 -19.15 5.45
C CYS A 85 21.08 -18.90 4.06
N ASN A 86 22.39 -19.08 3.89
CA ASN A 86 23.08 -18.92 2.63
C ASN A 86 23.20 -20.23 1.83
N GLU A 87 22.75 -21.38 2.31
CA GLU A 87 22.78 -22.64 1.56
C GLU A 87 22.01 -22.52 0.24
N GLU A 88 22.55 -23.09 -0.84
CA GLU A 88 21.85 -23.19 -2.12
C GLU A 88 20.84 -24.31 -2.05
N VAL A 89 19.56 -23.97 -2.19
CA VAL A 89 18.44 -24.93 -2.16
C VAL A 89 17.89 -25.21 -3.56
N GLY A 90 18.43 -24.55 -4.58
CA GLY A 90 18.05 -24.75 -5.97
C GLY A 90 18.44 -23.58 -6.86
N ARG A 91 17.85 -23.56 -8.06
CA ARG A 91 18.00 -22.50 -9.05
C ARG A 91 16.64 -22.06 -9.57
N ASP A 92 16.50 -20.78 -9.86
CA ASP A 92 15.29 -20.23 -10.47
C ASP A 92 15.25 -20.55 -11.98
N ALA A 93 14.15 -20.17 -12.64
CA ALA A 93 13.94 -20.39 -14.08
C ALA A 93 15.00 -19.73 -14.99
N ASN A 94 15.81 -18.79 -14.46
CA ASN A 94 16.90 -18.14 -15.17
C ASN A 94 18.27 -18.74 -14.80
N GLY A 95 18.29 -19.87 -14.08
CA GLY A 95 19.51 -20.53 -13.59
C GLY A 95 20.18 -19.81 -12.43
N LYS A 96 19.55 -18.77 -11.86
CA LYS A 96 20.10 -18.03 -10.72
C LYS A 96 19.93 -18.84 -9.45
N ARG A 97 20.99 -18.88 -8.65
CA ARG A 97 21.01 -19.48 -7.31
C ARG A 97 19.86 -18.97 -6.44
N VAL A 98 19.14 -19.91 -5.82
CA VAL A 98 18.15 -19.68 -4.78
C VAL A 98 18.74 -20.15 -3.46
N THR A 99 18.81 -19.26 -2.46
CA THR A 99 19.27 -19.63 -1.11
C THR A 99 18.11 -20.02 -0.20
N ARG A 100 18.38 -20.73 0.90
CA ARG A 100 17.39 -21.05 1.94
C ARG A 100 16.70 -19.78 2.46
N ALA A 101 17.44 -18.69 2.66
CA ALA A 101 16.86 -17.40 3.06
C ALA A 101 15.86 -16.85 2.02
N MET A 102 16.19 -16.95 0.73
CA MET A 102 15.27 -16.53 -0.34
C MET A 102 14.01 -17.40 -0.36
N GLN A 103 14.15 -18.72 -0.22
CA GLN A 103 13.02 -19.63 -0.17
C GLN A 103 12.09 -19.30 1.01
N LEU A 104 12.61 -19.28 2.23
CA LEU A 104 11.82 -19.01 3.43
C LEU A 104 11.20 -17.61 3.39
N GLY A 105 11.94 -16.61 2.91
CA GLY A 105 11.43 -15.26 2.74
C GLY A 105 10.24 -15.21 1.78
N ASN A 106 10.31 -15.90 0.64
CA ASN A 106 9.21 -15.97 -0.33
C ASN A 106 7.99 -16.72 0.24
N GLU A 107 8.20 -17.82 0.96
CA GLU A 107 7.11 -18.58 1.59
C GLU A 107 6.37 -17.74 2.63
N LYS A 108 7.11 -17.05 3.51
CA LYS A 108 6.54 -16.15 4.53
C LYS A 108 5.85 -14.95 3.90
N HIS A 109 6.45 -14.37 2.86
CA HIS A 109 5.86 -13.27 2.11
C HIS A 109 4.51 -13.64 1.50
N GLN A 110 4.42 -14.82 0.88
CA GLN A 110 3.17 -15.31 0.30
C GLN A 110 2.10 -15.54 1.38
N GLU A 111 2.47 -16.14 2.52
CA GLU A 111 1.57 -16.39 3.65
C GLU A 111 1.04 -15.07 4.25
N ALA A 112 1.92 -14.09 4.48
CA ALA A 112 1.54 -12.78 4.99
C ALA A 112 0.63 -12.03 4.01
N SER A 113 0.97 -12.05 2.71
CA SER A 113 0.16 -11.41 1.66
C SER A 113 -1.26 -11.98 1.59
N ASN A 114 -1.40 -13.30 1.75
CA ASN A 114 -2.70 -13.97 1.79
C ASN A 114 -3.53 -13.53 3.02
N CYS A 115 -2.91 -13.55 4.21
CA CYS A 115 -3.55 -13.11 5.45
C CYS A 115 -4.01 -11.65 5.38
N VAL A 116 -3.15 -10.76 4.88
CA VAL A 116 -3.47 -9.33 4.75
C VAL A 116 -4.60 -9.13 3.76
N LYS A 117 -4.56 -9.80 2.60
CA LYS A 117 -5.66 -9.71 1.62
C LYS A 117 -6.99 -10.09 2.26
N GLU A 118 -7.04 -11.19 3.00
CA GLU A 118 -8.27 -11.65 3.65
C GLU A 118 -8.81 -10.63 4.66
N LYS A 119 -7.94 -10.11 5.54
CA LYS A 119 -8.34 -9.15 6.58
C LYS A 119 -8.72 -7.79 5.99
N LEU A 120 -7.95 -7.27 5.03
CA LEU A 120 -8.21 -5.97 4.41
C LEU A 120 -9.45 -6.00 3.51
N SER A 121 -9.74 -7.12 2.84
CA SER A 121 -11.00 -7.28 2.10
C SER A 121 -12.23 -7.10 2.99
N LYS A 122 -12.13 -7.42 4.29
CA LYS A 122 -13.23 -7.23 5.26
C LYS A 122 -13.21 -5.82 5.88
N LEU A 123 -12.03 -5.21 6.01
CA LEU A 123 -11.83 -3.94 6.73
C LEU A 123 -12.02 -2.70 5.83
N ILE A 124 -11.46 -2.71 4.62
CA ILE A 124 -11.38 -1.56 3.70
C ILE A 124 -11.45 -2.04 2.24
N GLU A 125 -12.55 -2.71 1.89
CA GLU A 125 -12.73 -3.30 0.57
C GLU A 125 -12.48 -2.29 -0.57
N GLY A 126 -11.71 -2.70 -1.59
CA GLY A 126 -11.38 -1.86 -2.76
C GLY A 126 -10.41 -0.70 -2.48
N GLN A 127 -9.99 -0.49 -1.23
CA GLN A 127 -9.11 0.61 -0.81
C GLN A 127 -7.67 0.15 -0.53
N PHE A 128 -7.28 -1.00 -1.09
CA PHE A 128 -5.91 -1.49 -1.01
C PHE A 128 -5.51 -2.26 -2.27
N SER A 129 -4.21 -2.35 -2.47
CA SER A 129 -3.58 -3.13 -3.53
C SER A 129 -2.48 -4.00 -2.93
N ILE A 130 -2.48 -5.29 -3.27
CA ILE A 130 -1.41 -6.24 -2.90
C ILE A 130 -0.46 -6.37 -4.09
N GLU A 131 0.83 -6.25 -3.85
CA GLU A 131 1.89 -6.47 -4.85
C GLU A 131 1.72 -5.67 -6.17
N GLN A 132 1.03 -4.53 -6.13
CA GLN A 132 0.81 -3.72 -7.32
C GLN A 132 2.13 -3.06 -7.76
N ARG A 133 2.48 -3.20 -9.03
CA ARG A 133 3.63 -2.55 -9.63
C ARG A 133 3.29 -1.15 -10.14
N TYR A 134 4.19 -0.20 -9.94
CA TYR A 134 4.08 1.19 -10.35
C TYR A 134 5.33 1.65 -11.11
N ARG A 135 5.13 2.46 -12.13
CA ARG A 135 6.18 3.17 -12.86
C ARG A 135 6.09 4.64 -12.50
N TYR A 136 7.23 5.20 -12.08
CA TYR A 136 7.35 6.63 -11.84
C TYR A 136 7.79 7.32 -13.13
N ASP A 137 6.99 8.28 -13.59
CA ASP A 137 7.35 9.14 -14.70
C ASP A 137 8.08 10.37 -14.15
N GLN A 138 9.37 10.48 -14.46
CA GLN A 138 10.21 11.59 -13.99
C GLN A 138 9.84 12.93 -14.62
N SER A 139 9.29 12.93 -15.84
CA SER A 139 8.94 14.16 -16.56
C SER A 139 7.69 14.82 -15.99
N THR A 140 6.72 14.01 -15.56
CA THR A 140 5.44 14.48 -15.02
C THR A 140 5.37 14.41 -13.49
N GLY A 141 6.31 13.70 -12.87
CA GLY A 141 6.30 13.43 -11.42
C GLY A 141 5.18 12.48 -10.97
N LYS A 142 4.47 11.83 -11.89
CA LYS A 142 3.30 11.00 -11.61
C LYS A 142 3.62 9.51 -11.56
N LEU A 143 2.86 8.77 -10.76
CA LEU A 143 2.87 7.31 -10.75
C LEU A 143 1.84 6.76 -11.75
N ARG A 144 2.24 5.77 -12.53
CA ARG A 144 1.36 4.96 -13.38
C ARG A 144 1.39 3.51 -12.91
N ARG A 145 0.22 2.86 -12.86
CA ARG A 145 0.15 1.41 -12.64
C ARG A 145 0.77 0.65 -13.82
N VAL A 146 1.54 -0.38 -13.51
CA VAL A 146 1.91 -1.44 -14.45
C VAL A 146 0.96 -2.59 -14.17
N SER A 147 0.08 -2.93 -15.13
CA SER A 147 -0.88 -4.01 -14.91
C SER A 147 -0.17 -5.36 -14.83
N THR A 148 -0.83 -6.35 -14.23
CA THR A 148 -0.32 -7.73 -14.18
C THR A 148 -0.07 -8.27 -15.58
N GLU A 149 -0.95 -7.95 -16.55
CA GLU A 149 -0.82 -8.35 -17.94
C GLU A 149 0.40 -7.69 -18.61
N GLU A 150 0.64 -6.40 -18.37
CA GLU A 150 1.83 -5.68 -18.87
C GLU A 150 3.11 -6.31 -18.30
N GLU A 151 3.15 -6.54 -16.98
CA GLU A 151 4.30 -7.18 -16.31
C GLU A 151 4.56 -8.58 -16.87
N GLN A 152 3.54 -9.44 -16.92
CA GLN A 152 3.70 -10.81 -17.40
C GLN A 152 4.06 -10.86 -18.89
N ARG A 153 3.52 -9.94 -19.71
CA ARG A 153 3.91 -9.82 -21.12
C ARG A 153 5.40 -9.47 -21.25
N LEU A 154 5.89 -8.49 -20.49
CA LEU A 154 7.30 -8.10 -20.52
C LEU A 154 8.22 -9.25 -20.07
N ILE A 155 7.82 -10.01 -19.05
CA ILE A 155 8.57 -11.18 -18.59
C ILE A 155 8.62 -12.26 -19.68
N ARG A 156 7.46 -12.65 -20.25
CA ARG A 156 7.40 -13.68 -21.31
C ARG A 156 8.19 -13.30 -22.56
N GLN A 157 8.29 -12.01 -22.88
CA GLN A 157 9.07 -11.50 -24.01
C GLN A 157 10.56 -11.35 -23.72
N GLY A 158 11.05 -11.73 -22.53
CA GLY A 158 12.46 -11.52 -22.15
C GLY A 158 12.83 -10.05 -21.89
N ARG A 159 11.84 -9.15 -21.81
CA ARG A 159 11.98 -7.69 -21.67
C ARG A 159 11.89 -7.23 -20.22
N LYS A 160 12.32 -8.08 -19.27
CA LYS A 160 12.30 -7.77 -17.82
C LYS A 160 13.09 -6.50 -17.47
N HIS A 161 14.08 -6.13 -18.28
CA HIS A 161 14.85 -4.89 -18.09
C HIS A 161 13.98 -3.62 -18.14
N GLU A 162 12.82 -3.64 -18.81
CA GLU A 162 11.87 -2.51 -18.86
C GLU A 162 11.06 -2.33 -17.56
N LEU A 163 11.12 -3.31 -16.67
CA LEU A 163 10.59 -3.20 -15.32
C LEU A 163 11.62 -2.58 -14.35
N LYS A 164 12.86 -2.36 -14.79
CA LYS A 164 13.89 -1.71 -13.96
C LYS A 164 13.45 -0.29 -13.62
N GLY A 165 13.60 0.10 -12.35
CA GLY A 165 13.16 1.41 -11.85
C GLY A 165 11.66 1.49 -11.53
N THR A 166 10.89 0.42 -11.75
CA THR A 166 9.52 0.34 -11.21
C THR A 166 9.53 -0.01 -9.72
N LEU A 167 8.47 0.39 -9.03
CA LEU A 167 8.21 0.08 -7.63
C LEU A 167 7.20 -1.06 -7.56
N LYS A 168 7.37 -2.01 -6.65
CA LYS A 168 6.37 -3.05 -6.37
C LYS A 168 6.33 -3.25 -4.86
N PRO A 169 5.57 -2.43 -4.12
CA PRO A 169 5.39 -2.61 -2.70
C PRO A 169 4.52 -3.82 -2.40
N ASP A 170 4.62 -4.36 -1.19
CA ASP A 170 3.84 -5.53 -0.80
C ASP A 170 2.36 -5.15 -0.58
N VAL A 171 2.11 -4.01 0.07
CA VAL A 171 0.75 -3.47 0.25
C VAL A 171 0.71 -1.95 0.09
N VAL A 172 -0.29 -1.47 -0.65
CA VAL A 172 -0.59 -0.04 -0.78
C VAL A 172 -2.02 0.21 -0.32
N ILE A 173 -2.19 1.15 0.61
CA ILE A 173 -3.51 1.62 1.08
C ILE A 173 -3.85 2.91 0.33
N HIS A 174 -5.05 3.00 -0.25
CA HIS A 174 -5.47 4.12 -1.09
C HIS A 174 -6.97 4.37 -0.99
N SER A 175 -7.40 5.62 -1.24
CA SER A 175 -8.82 6.03 -1.10
C SER A 175 -9.69 5.72 -2.33
N GLY A 176 -9.26 4.78 -3.19
CA GLY A 176 -9.96 4.35 -4.40
C GLY A 176 -9.11 4.41 -5.69
N ASP A 177 -8.10 5.29 -5.75
CA ASP A 177 -7.10 5.30 -6.82
C ASP A 177 -5.77 4.72 -6.31
N PRO A 178 -5.30 3.56 -6.81
CA PRO A 178 -4.04 2.95 -6.38
C PRO A 178 -2.79 3.79 -6.60
N THR A 179 -2.85 4.85 -7.43
CA THR A 179 -1.72 5.79 -7.62
C THR A 179 -1.66 6.87 -6.54
N GLN A 180 -2.74 7.04 -5.77
CA GLN A 180 -2.86 7.98 -4.65
C GLN A 180 -2.66 7.22 -3.33
N ALA A 181 -1.43 6.74 -3.12
CA ALA A 181 -1.08 5.99 -1.91
C ALA A 181 -1.18 6.87 -0.65
N ARG A 182 -1.81 6.34 0.39
CA ARG A 182 -1.88 6.91 1.74
C ARG A 182 -0.89 6.24 2.68
N LEU A 183 -0.77 4.91 2.58
CA LEU A 183 0.22 4.10 3.31
C LEU A 183 0.82 3.08 2.34
N VAL A 184 2.10 2.78 2.55
CA VAL A 184 2.83 1.78 1.78
C VAL A 184 3.57 0.90 2.77
N TYR A 185 3.33 -0.41 2.68
CA TYR A 185 3.94 -1.43 3.51
C TYR A 185 4.81 -2.36 2.65
N ASP A 186 5.99 -2.69 3.16
CA ASP A 186 6.83 -3.78 2.67
C ASP A 186 7.17 -4.70 3.85
N PHE A 187 6.93 -5.98 3.68
CA PHE A 187 7.31 -7.04 4.59
C PHE A 187 8.79 -7.38 4.42
N LYS A 188 9.42 -7.75 5.53
CA LYS A 188 10.74 -8.37 5.52
C LYS A 188 10.76 -9.53 6.47
N PHE A 189 11.34 -10.63 6.02
CA PHE A 189 11.49 -11.85 6.80
C PHE A 189 12.98 -12.20 6.85
N PRO A 190 13.73 -11.71 7.85
CA PRO A 190 15.11 -12.11 8.02
C PRO A 190 15.17 -13.62 8.33
N CYS A 191 16.18 -14.27 7.77
CA CYS A 191 16.39 -15.70 7.99
C CYS A 191 17.09 -15.98 9.33
N VAL A 192 17.95 -15.07 9.79
CA VAL A 192 18.59 -15.11 11.12
C VAL A 192 17.98 -14.02 12.00
N ASN A 193 17.66 -14.33 13.25
CA ASN A 193 16.99 -13.41 14.18
C ASN A 193 17.90 -12.30 14.74
N ASP A 194 19.20 -12.34 14.49
CA ASP A 194 20.21 -11.44 15.07
C ASP A 194 20.47 -10.18 14.25
N LYS A 195 19.96 -10.12 13.01
CA LYS A 195 20.16 -8.99 12.09
C LYS A 195 18.83 -8.34 11.77
N PRO A 196 18.56 -7.12 12.31
CA PRO A 196 17.35 -6.41 11.94
C PRO A 196 17.39 -6.09 10.43
N PRO A 197 16.23 -6.12 9.75
CA PRO A 197 16.17 -5.83 8.34
C PRO A 197 16.62 -4.38 8.04
N THR A 198 17.71 -4.22 7.29
CA THR A 198 18.15 -2.90 6.82
C THR A 198 17.48 -2.54 5.50
N TRP A 199 16.96 -1.33 5.37
CA TRP A 199 16.46 -0.81 4.09
C TRP A 199 17.58 -0.09 3.35
N ARG A 200 17.60 -0.25 2.02
CA ARG A 200 18.54 0.50 1.19
C ARG A 200 18.09 1.96 1.22
N VAL A 201 18.93 2.83 1.78
CA VAL A 201 18.78 4.27 1.62
C VAL A 201 19.10 4.60 0.17
N TYR A 202 18.22 5.33 -0.50
CA TYR A 202 18.48 5.80 -1.85
C TYR A 202 19.42 6.99 -1.78
N GLU A 203 20.69 6.78 -2.12
CA GLU A 203 21.72 7.83 -2.06
C GLU A 203 21.63 8.84 -3.22
N LYS A 204 20.96 8.48 -4.33
CA LYS A 204 20.83 9.31 -5.54
C LYS A 204 19.49 9.08 -6.25
N GLY A 205 18.98 10.11 -6.95
CA GLY A 205 17.82 10.04 -7.84
C GLY A 205 16.53 10.60 -7.24
N ALA A 206 15.40 10.46 -7.93
CA ALA A 206 14.11 11.05 -7.54
C ALA A 206 13.57 10.62 -6.16
N HIS A 207 14.20 9.65 -5.50
CA HIS A 207 13.81 9.15 -4.16
C HIS A 207 14.92 9.35 -3.11
N GLN A 208 15.92 10.20 -3.41
CA GLN A 208 16.99 10.55 -2.49
C GLN A 208 16.44 11.09 -1.17
N ASP A 209 16.98 10.61 -0.05
CA ASP A 209 16.63 11.00 1.33
C ASP A 209 15.14 10.81 1.71
N ARG A 210 14.34 10.15 0.87
CA ARG A 210 12.90 9.93 1.12
C ARG A 210 12.65 8.55 1.72
N ASN A 211 12.19 8.54 2.97
CA ASN A 211 11.69 7.35 3.64
C ASN A 211 10.16 7.24 3.44
N ILE A 212 9.71 6.97 2.20
CA ILE A 212 8.27 6.90 1.83
C ILE A 212 7.66 5.52 2.19
N ARG A 213 8.34 4.71 2.99
CA ARG A 213 7.94 3.34 3.31
C ARG A 213 7.67 3.22 4.80
N LYS A 214 6.51 2.66 5.16
CA LYS A 214 6.23 2.23 6.52
C LYS A 214 6.54 0.74 6.60
N CYS A 215 7.41 0.35 7.52
CA CYS A 215 7.87 -1.02 7.64
C CYS A 215 7.35 -1.62 8.94
N ILE A 216 6.92 -2.87 8.88
CA ILE A 216 6.42 -3.60 10.05
C ILE A 216 7.32 -4.81 10.29
N TRP A 217 7.90 -4.85 11.49
CA TRP A 217 8.67 -5.98 12.00
C TRP A 217 8.42 -6.11 13.51
N ARG A 218 8.54 -7.34 14.03
CA ARG A 218 8.27 -7.76 15.41
C ARG A 218 8.59 -6.70 16.47
N THR A 219 7.61 -6.47 17.34
CA THR A 219 7.56 -5.43 18.40
C THR A 219 7.53 -3.98 17.89
N ALA A 220 6.36 -3.58 17.39
CA ALA A 220 5.76 -2.25 17.50
C ALA A 220 6.64 -1.07 17.95
N TRP A 221 7.66 -0.64 17.20
CA TRP A 221 8.27 0.69 17.38
C TRP A 221 8.78 1.27 16.05
N THR A 222 7.98 2.20 15.52
CA THR A 222 8.37 3.37 14.72
C THR A 222 9.11 3.16 13.38
N CYS A 223 8.34 3.16 12.28
CA CYS A 223 8.70 4.04 11.14
C CYS A 223 8.14 5.43 11.45
N ARG A 224 8.84 6.20 12.28
CA ARG A 224 8.58 7.63 12.47
C ARG A 224 9.88 8.33 12.10
N SER A 225 9.89 9.06 10.98
CA SER A 225 10.92 10.06 10.72
C SER A 225 10.94 11.02 11.90
N ARG A 226 12.09 11.17 12.57
CA ARG A 226 12.41 12.48 13.13
C ARG A 226 12.73 13.41 11.98
#